data_AF-A0A847G6K9-F1
#
_entry.id   AF-A0A847G6K9-F1
#
_cell.length_a   1.000
_cell.length_b   1.000
_cell.length_c   1.000
_cell.angle_alpha   90.00
_cell.angle_beta   90.00
_cell.angle_gamma   90.00
#
_symmetry.space_group_name_H-M   'P 1'
#
loop_
_entity.id
_entity.type
_entity.pdbx_description
1 polymer ?
#
loop_
_entity_poly.entity_id
_entity_poly.type
_entity_poly.pdbx_seq_one_letter_code
_entity_poly.pdbx_strand_id
1 'polypeptide(L)'
;MKYCFDPDSISLEQLKERICSADLVPSREPILENLDEHLKSLESMGIETLGRLRKELKDNKRLFAIADQTGIDKDYLALLRREFESFFPKPFPLKEFDWIPSEEVTRLEEAGLRNTANLFENPDRLQNSGIQPGLVRHLLQCADLTRIQWISPLAARMLVEAGFETPSKVESANPEVLDKAMNAVNTENNYFKGRIGLRDIKRLIHAAKYISLWY
;
A
#
# COMPACT_ATOMS: atom_id res chain seq x y z
N MET A 1 -13.14 10.24 3.95
CA MET A 1 -11.73 9.81 4.06
C MET A 1 -11.18 9.66 2.65
N LYS A 2 -9.87 9.82 2.42
CA LYS A 2 -9.26 9.60 1.10
C LYS A 2 -8.60 8.22 1.05
N TYR A 3 -8.75 7.52 -0.07
CA TYR A 3 -8.16 6.19 -0.25
C TYR A 3 -6.63 6.25 -0.37
N CYS A 4 -6.11 7.32 -0.99
CA CYS A 4 -4.68 7.60 -1.12
C CYS A 4 -4.31 8.85 -0.29
N PHE A 5 -3.13 8.81 0.33
CA PHE A 5 -2.57 9.94 1.07
C PHE A 5 -2.19 11.07 0.10
N ASP A 6 -2.01 12.27 0.65
CA ASP A 6 -1.52 13.42 -0.11
C ASP A 6 0.01 13.38 -0.20
N PRO A 7 0.62 13.15 -1.39
CA PRO A 7 2.07 13.08 -1.48
C PRO A 7 2.75 14.45 -1.34
N ASP A 8 2.03 15.56 -1.52
CA ASP A 8 2.58 16.90 -1.33
C ASP A 8 2.70 17.27 0.16
N SER A 9 2.05 16.52 1.07
CA SER A 9 2.20 16.70 2.51
C SER A 9 3.36 15.92 3.13
N ILE A 10 4.09 15.12 2.33
CA ILE A 10 5.18 14.26 2.80
C ILE A 10 6.51 14.87 2.38
N SER A 11 7.35 15.26 3.34
CA SER A 11 8.70 15.78 3.08
C SER A 11 9.69 14.69 2.65
N LEU A 12 10.83 15.09 2.06
CA LEU A 12 11.89 14.11 1.77
C LEU A 12 12.51 13.52 3.05
N GLU A 13 12.48 14.23 4.17
CA GLU A 13 12.92 13.67 5.46
C GLU A 13 11.98 12.54 5.93
N GLN A 14 10.66 12.74 5.84
CA GLN A 14 9.69 11.68 6.18
C GLN A 14 9.81 10.47 5.22
N LEU A 15 10.10 10.72 3.95
CA LEU A 15 10.41 9.67 2.98
C LEU A 15 11.67 8.89 3.40
N LYS A 16 12.74 9.60 3.78
CA LYS A 16 13.99 9.00 4.26
C LYS A 16 13.76 8.13 5.48
N GLU A 17 13.04 8.64 6.48
CA GLU A 17 12.67 7.89 7.68
C GLU A 17 11.96 6.59 7.35
N ARG A 18 11.01 6.62 6.40
CA ARG A 18 10.32 5.40 5.94
C ARG A 18 11.26 4.40 5.29
N ILE A 19 12.09 4.84 4.36
CA ILE A 19 13.00 3.94 3.63
C ILE A 19 14.03 3.34 4.59
N CYS A 20 14.64 4.14 5.46
CA CYS A 20 15.69 3.69 6.39
C CYS A 20 15.17 2.78 7.50
N SER A 21 13.91 2.96 7.93
CA SER A 21 13.32 2.15 9.00
C SER A 21 12.71 0.84 8.52
N ALA A 22 12.55 0.67 7.20
CA ALA A 22 11.99 -0.52 6.60
C ALA A 22 13.04 -1.63 6.42
N ASP A 23 12.63 -2.88 6.67
CA ASP A 23 13.34 -4.05 6.15
C ASP A 23 13.07 -4.16 4.65
N LEU A 24 13.89 -3.50 3.84
CA LEU A 24 13.76 -3.49 2.38
C LEU A 24 13.92 -4.90 1.79
N VAL A 25 13.26 -5.18 0.66
CA VAL A 25 13.55 -6.42 -0.08
C VAL A 25 14.96 -6.34 -0.68
N PRO A 26 15.70 -7.45 -0.84
CA PRO A 26 17.13 -7.40 -1.20
C PRO A 26 17.45 -6.56 -2.44
N SER A 27 16.58 -6.62 -3.46
CA SER A 27 16.72 -5.81 -4.68
C SER A 27 16.58 -4.29 -4.48
N ARG A 28 16.26 -3.82 -3.27
CA ARG A 28 16.04 -2.41 -2.88
C ARG A 28 17.04 -1.91 -1.85
N GLU A 29 17.76 -2.80 -1.19
CA GLU A 29 18.80 -2.45 -0.22
C GLU A 29 19.83 -1.44 -0.79
N PRO A 30 20.23 -1.48 -2.08
CA PRO A 30 21.13 -0.47 -2.64
C PRO A 30 20.65 0.97 -2.55
N ILE A 31 19.34 1.23 -2.35
CA ILE A 31 18.82 2.58 -2.14
C ILE A 31 19.43 3.22 -0.87
N LEU A 32 19.74 2.42 0.15
CA LEU A 32 20.25 2.93 1.42
C LEU A 32 21.63 3.58 1.28
N GLU A 33 22.41 3.18 0.26
CA GLU A 33 23.69 3.78 -0.06
C GLU A 33 23.49 5.22 -0.54
N ASN A 34 24.07 6.18 0.18
CA ASN A 34 24.03 7.63 -0.11
C ASN A 34 22.63 8.25 -0.19
N LEU A 35 21.59 7.62 0.41
CA LEU A 35 20.22 8.14 0.37
C LEU A 35 20.12 9.59 0.86
N ASP A 36 20.75 9.91 1.98
CA ASP A 36 20.72 11.25 2.58
C ASP A 36 21.37 12.30 1.65
N GLU A 37 22.50 11.97 1.04
CA GLU A 37 23.21 12.84 0.10
C GLU A 37 22.40 13.07 -1.18
N HIS A 38 21.80 12.00 -1.72
CA HIS A 38 20.94 12.08 -2.89
C HIS A 38 19.69 12.91 -2.63
N LEU A 39 19.01 12.72 -1.48
CA LEU A 39 17.83 13.51 -1.14
C LEU A 39 18.19 14.99 -0.95
N LYS A 40 19.30 15.32 -0.28
CA LYS A 40 19.80 16.72 -0.17
C LYS A 40 20.12 17.34 -1.52
N SER A 41 20.70 16.58 -2.44
CA SER A 41 20.94 17.03 -3.82
C SER A 41 19.63 17.40 -4.52
N LEU A 42 18.60 16.55 -4.39
CA LEU A 42 17.26 16.78 -4.94
C LEU A 42 16.58 18.00 -4.28
N GLU A 43 16.69 18.15 -2.96
CA GLU A 43 16.17 19.32 -2.23
C GLU A 43 16.81 20.63 -2.71
N SER A 44 18.11 20.63 -2.99
CA SER A 44 18.81 21.81 -3.51
C SER A 44 18.28 22.28 -4.89
N MET A 45 17.56 21.41 -5.61
CA MET A 45 16.86 21.72 -6.85
C MET A 45 15.40 22.16 -6.66
N GLY A 46 14.94 22.30 -5.41
CA GLY A 46 13.55 22.61 -5.06
C GLY A 46 12.61 21.40 -5.08
N ILE A 47 13.14 20.17 -4.98
CA ILE A 47 12.34 18.96 -4.81
C ILE A 47 12.23 18.67 -3.31
N GLU A 48 11.19 19.20 -2.66
CA GLU A 48 11.07 19.15 -1.19
C GLU A 48 10.04 18.12 -0.68
N THR A 49 9.15 17.65 -1.56
CA THR A 49 8.05 16.74 -1.21
C THR A 49 8.07 15.47 -2.05
N LEU A 50 7.48 14.40 -1.53
CA LEU A 50 7.27 13.15 -2.26
C LEU A 50 6.44 13.38 -3.53
N GLY A 51 5.45 14.28 -3.50
CA GLY A 51 4.66 14.65 -4.66
C GLY A 51 5.50 15.31 -5.76
N ARG A 52 6.42 16.20 -5.39
CA ARG A 52 7.37 16.80 -6.35
C ARG A 52 8.36 15.76 -6.86
N LEU A 53 8.94 14.96 -5.99
CA LEU A 53 9.88 13.88 -6.36
C LEU A 53 9.24 12.92 -7.37
N ARG A 54 8.00 12.49 -7.08
CA ARG A 54 7.22 11.64 -7.96
C ARG A 54 7.00 12.25 -9.34
N LYS A 55 6.71 13.55 -9.38
CA LYS A 55 6.53 14.29 -10.64
C LYS A 55 7.84 14.36 -11.43
N GLU A 56 8.97 14.62 -10.77
CA GLU A 56 10.28 14.73 -11.42
C GLU A 56 10.85 13.39 -11.86
N LEU A 57 10.48 12.28 -11.23
CA LEU A 57 10.94 10.94 -11.63
C LEU A 57 9.89 10.15 -12.43
N LYS A 58 8.81 10.79 -12.89
CA LYS A 58 7.62 10.14 -13.50
C LYS A 58 7.92 9.28 -14.73
N ASP A 59 8.93 9.60 -15.51
CA ASP A 59 9.26 8.89 -16.75
C ASP A 59 10.77 8.95 -17.01
N ASN A 60 11.25 8.12 -17.93
CA ASN A 60 12.69 8.02 -18.23
C ASN A 60 13.27 9.36 -18.71
N LYS A 61 12.48 10.18 -19.41
CA LYS A 61 12.95 11.48 -19.89
C LYS A 61 13.27 12.41 -18.71
N ARG A 62 12.35 12.52 -17.75
CA ARG A 62 12.56 13.38 -16.57
C ARG A 62 13.62 12.81 -15.63
N LEU A 63 13.59 11.49 -15.41
CA LEU A 63 14.60 10.80 -14.61
C LEU A 63 16.01 11.04 -15.16
N PHE A 64 16.21 10.93 -16.47
CA PHE A 64 17.52 11.20 -17.09
C PHE A 64 17.91 12.66 -16.95
N ALA A 65 16.98 13.60 -17.09
CA ALA A 65 17.25 15.02 -16.88
C ALA A 65 17.68 15.32 -15.43
N ILE A 66 17.10 14.63 -14.45
CA ILE A 66 17.53 14.74 -13.04
C ILE A 66 18.90 14.12 -12.85
N ALA A 67 19.14 12.90 -13.36
CA ALA A 67 20.44 12.24 -13.28
C ALA A 67 21.57 13.10 -13.85
N ASP A 68 21.34 13.71 -15.02
CA ASP A 68 22.33 14.55 -15.68
C ASP A 68 22.59 15.87 -14.89
N GLN A 69 21.60 16.37 -14.13
CA GLN A 69 21.73 17.59 -13.31
C GLN A 69 22.38 17.34 -11.95
N THR A 70 22.07 16.23 -11.30
CA THR A 70 22.56 15.90 -9.94
C THR A 70 23.82 15.06 -9.96
N GLY A 71 24.11 14.37 -11.07
CA GLY A 71 25.14 13.33 -11.13
C GLY A 71 24.72 12.01 -10.48
N ILE A 72 23.47 11.89 -10.00
CA ILE A 72 22.97 10.64 -9.42
C ILE A 72 22.78 9.60 -10.53
N ASP A 73 23.19 8.38 -10.23
CA ASP A 73 23.03 7.27 -11.16
C ASP A 73 21.56 7.02 -11.58
N LYS A 74 21.37 6.71 -12.86
CA LYS A 74 20.04 6.53 -13.47
C LYS A 74 19.32 5.30 -12.89
N ASP A 75 20.06 4.22 -12.67
CA ASP A 75 19.50 3.00 -12.11
C ASP A 75 19.17 3.20 -10.62
N TYR A 76 19.98 3.98 -9.89
CA TYR A 76 19.64 4.41 -8.53
C TYR A 76 18.31 5.20 -8.49
N LEU A 77 18.14 6.22 -9.32
CA LEU A 77 16.89 7.00 -9.36
C LEU A 77 15.68 6.13 -9.77
N ALA A 78 15.88 5.19 -10.70
CA ALA A 78 14.83 4.26 -11.10
C ALA A 78 14.45 3.33 -9.93
N LEU A 79 15.44 2.91 -9.15
CA LEU A 79 15.26 2.07 -7.99
C LEU A 79 14.54 2.81 -6.86
N LEU A 80 14.96 4.05 -6.54
CA LEU A 80 14.31 4.93 -5.57
C LEU A 80 12.85 5.18 -5.98
N ARG A 81 12.60 5.51 -7.25
CA ARG A 81 11.26 5.69 -7.78
C ARG A 81 10.40 4.46 -7.58
N ARG A 82 10.92 3.30 -7.98
CA ARG A 82 10.19 2.03 -7.87
C ARG A 82 9.88 1.72 -6.40
N GLU A 83 10.66 2.21 -5.44
CA GLU A 83 10.43 2.02 -4.01
C GLU A 83 9.26 2.89 -3.54
N PHE A 84 9.35 4.20 -3.69
CA PHE A 84 8.29 5.08 -3.20
C PHE A 84 6.96 4.92 -3.97
N GLU A 85 6.98 4.54 -5.26
CA GLU A 85 5.74 4.26 -5.99
C GLU A 85 4.98 3.08 -5.39
N SER A 86 5.66 2.15 -4.72
CA SER A 86 5.00 1.03 -4.06
C SER A 86 4.26 1.43 -2.78
N PHE A 87 4.49 2.64 -2.26
CA PHE A 87 3.77 3.16 -1.10
C PHE A 87 2.36 3.61 -1.45
N PHE A 88 2.11 3.95 -2.72
CA PHE A 88 0.80 4.42 -3.18
C PHE A 88 -0.16 3.23 -3.30
N PRO A 89 -1.32 3.26 -2.64
CA PRO A 89 -2.27 2.18 -2.75
C PRO A 89 -2.89 2.15 -4.14
N LYS A 90 -2.93 0.96 -4.74
CA LYS A 90 -3.61 0.74 -6.01
C LYS A 90 -5.09 0.42 -5.72
N PRO A 91 -6.05 1.11 -6.34
CA PRO A 91 -7.45 0.68 -6.29
C PRO A 91 -7.62 -0.66 -7.00
N PHE A 92 -8.29 -1.62 -6.36
CA PHE A 92 -8.56 -2.93 -6.93
C PHE A 92 -10.01 -2.99 -7.43
N PRO A 93 -10.25 -3.37 -8.70
CA PRO A 93 -11.58 -3.68 -9.22
C PRO A 93 -12.32 -4.71 -8.36
N LEU A 94 -13.63 -4.56 -8.19
CA LEU A 94 -14.42 -5.48 -7.37
C LEU A 94 -14.43 -6.92 -7.91
N LYS A 95 -14.26 -7.09 -9.22
CA LYS A 95 -14.09 -8.42 -9.84
C LYS A 95 -12.85 -9.21 -9.35
N GLU A 96 -11.88 -8.55 -8.72
CA GLU A 96 -10.72 -9.24 -8.11
C GLU A 96 -11.08 -9.85 -6.73
N PHE A 97 -12.28 -9.60 -6.23
CA PHE A 97 -12.82 -10.18 -5.00
C PHE A 97 -13.65 -11.43 -5.38
N ASP A 98 -12.96 -12.48 -5.82
CA ASP A 98 -13.55 -13.69 -6.44
C ASP A 98 -14.51 -14.48 -5.53
N TRP A 99 -14.50 -14.19 -4.22
CA TRP A 99 -15.39 -14.77 -3.22
C TRP A 99 -16.70 -14.01 -3.02
N ILE A 100 -16.85 -12.85 -3.66
CA ILE A 100 -18.08 -12.07 -3.63
C ILE A 100 -19.00 -12.53 -4.77
N PRO A 101 -20.28 -12.82 -4.50
CA PRO A 101 -21.22 -13.20 -5.55
C PRO A 101 -21.27 -12.16 -6.67
N SER A 102 -21.26 -12.62 -7.92
CA SER A 102 -21.22 -11.74 -9.09
C SER A 102 -22.43 -10.81 -9.18
N GLU A 103 -23.59 -11.21 -8.65
CA GLU A 103 -24.79 -10.37 -8.54
C GLU A 103 -24.58 -9.17 -7.61
N GLU A 104 -23.86 -9.36 -6.50
CA GLU A 104 -23.53 -8.30 -5.54
C GLU A 104 -22.49 -7.35 -6.13
N VAL A 105 -21.49 -7.89 -6.86
CA VAL A 105 -20.52 -7.07 -7.62
C VAL A 105 -21.23 -6.21 -8.66
N THR A 106 -22.15 -6.79 -9.44
CA THR A 106 -22.92 -6.07 -10.47
C THR A 106 -23.73 -4.94 -9.84
N ARG A 107 -24.44 -5.21 -8.74
CA ARG A 107 -25.23 -4.20 -8.01
C ARG A 107 -24.36 -3.03 -7.53
N LEU A 108 -23.15 -3.31 -7.04
CA LEU A 108 -22.20 -2.28 -6.62
C LEU A 108 -21.68 -1.46 -7.80
N GLU A 109 -21.36 -2.10 -8.91
CA GLU A 109 -20.90 -1.41 -10.12
C GLU A 109 -21.98 -0.49 -10.72
N GLU A 110 -23.25 -0.92 -10.71
CA GLU A 110 -24.43 -0.13 -11.09
C GLU A 110 -24.63 1.09 -10.17
N ALA A 111 -24.34 0.93 -8.88
CA ALA A 111 -24.29 2.05 -7.93
C ALA A 111 -23.06 2.96 -8.13
N GLY A 112 -22.15 2.65 -9.07
CA GLY A 112 -20.93 3.42 -9.31
C GLY A 112 -19.79 3.13 -8.33
N LEU A 113 -19.85 2.00 -7.63
CA LEU A 113 -18.81 1.50 -6.74
C LEU A 113 -18.02 0.40 -7.46
N ARG A 114 -16.93 0.76 -8.15
CA ARG A 114 -16.23 -0.16 -9.08
C ARG A 114 -14.94 -0.74 -8.55
N ASN A 115 -14.39 -0.15 -7.49
CA ASN A 115 -13.11 -0.55 -6.91
C ASN A 115 -13.04 -0.18 -5.42
N THR A 116 -11.98 -0.63 -4.76
CA THR A 116 -11.73 -0.38 -3.34
C THR A 116 -11.67 1.10 -2.96
N ALA A 117 -11.16 1.98 -3.84
CA ALA A 117 -11.17 3.41 -3.58
C ALA A 117 -12.59 3.98 -3.55
N ASN A 118 -13.44 3.60 -4.51
CA ASN A 118 -14.83 4.04 -4.51
C ASN A 118 -15.59 3.52 -3.28
N LEU A 119 -15.38 2.26 -2.89
CA LEU A 119 -15.98 1.69 -1.67
C LEU A 119 -15.57 2.48 -0.43
N PHE A 120 -14.26 2.70 -0.26
CA PHE A 120 -13.70 3.35 0.92
C PHE A 120 -14.10 4.83 1.04
N GLU A 121 -14.13 5.55 -0.08
CA GLU A 121 -14.42 6.98 -0.09
C GLU A 121 -15.92 7.30 -0.05
N ASN A 122 -16.80 6.32 -0.33
CA ASN A 122 -18.24 6.50 -0.41
C ASN A 122 -19.02 5.50 0.47
N PRO A 123 -18.76 5.47 1.80
CA PRO A 123 -19.39 4.49 2.69
C PRO A 123 -20.92 4.59 2.72
N ASP A 124 -21.48 5.80 2.64
CA ASP A 124 -22.94 6.00 2.60
C ASP A 124 -23.57 5.38 1.34
N ARG A 125 -22.90 5.49 0.20
CA ARG A 125 -23.37 4.88 -1.06
C ARG A 125 -23.32 3.36 -0.97
N LEU A 126 -22.27 2.82 -0.35
CA LEU A 126 -22.16 1.38 -0.11
C LEU A 126 -23.24 0.88 0.84
N GLN A 127 -23.51 1.60 1.94
CA GLN A 127 -24.60 1.26 2.86
C GLN A 127 -25.98 1.26 2.18
N ASN A 128 -26.19 2.17 1.23
CA ASN A 128 -27.43 2.31 0.48
C ASN A 128 -27.49 1.46 -0.81
N SER A 129 -26.49 0.61 -1.07
CA SER A 129 -26.42 -0.21 -2.29
C SER A 129 -27.38 -1.41 -2.30
N GLY A 130 -28.07 -1.67 -1.18
CA GLY A 130 -29.01 -2.78 -1.04
C GLY A 130 -28.35 -4.15 -0.81
N ILE A 131 -27.02 -4.21 -0.64
CA ILE A 131 -26.31 -5.42 -0.24
C ILE A 131 -26.46 -5.68 1.27
N GLN A 132 -26.24 -6.93 1.69
CA GLN A 132 -26.38 -7.30 3.10
C GLN A 132 -25.41 -6.53 4.03
N PRO A 133 -25.83 -6.08 5.22
CA PRO A 133 -24.98 -5.28 6.13
C PRO A 133 -23.66 -5.96 6.52
N GLY A 134 -23.65 -7.28 6.65
CA GLY A 134 -22.42 -8.05 6.91
C GLY A 134 -21.41 -7.93 5.77
N LEU A 135 -21.89 -7.97 4.52
CA LEU A 135 -21.06 -7.81 3.34
C LEU A 135 -20.55 -6.37 3.19
N VAL A 136 -21.38 -5.36 3.50
CA VAL A 136 -20.93 -3.95 3.57
C VAL A 136 -19.72 -3.81 4.48
N ARG A 137 -19.83 -4.35 5.71
CA ARG A 137 -18.74 -4.29 6.70
C ARG A 137 -17.48 -4.97 6.16
N HIS A 138 -17.62 -6.19 5.63
CA HIS A 138 -16.51 -6.97 5.09
C HIS A 138 -15.78 -6.24 3.95
N LEU A 139 -16.53 -5.66 3.02
CA LEU A 139 -15.97 -4.91 1.89
C LEU A 139 -15.24 -3.65 2.33
N LEU A 140 -15.78 -2.92 3.32
CA LEU A 140 -15.09 -1.75 3.89
C LEU A 140 -13.78 -2.14 4.58
N GLN A 141 -13.78 -3.22 5.37
CA GLN A 141 -12.57 -3.74 6.01
C GLN A 141 -11.51 -4.14 4.99
N CYS A 142 -11.91 -4.89 3.95
CA CYS A 142 -10.98 -5.27 2.89
C CYS A 142 -10.45 -4.05 2.12
N ALA A 143 -11.32 -3.10 1.76
CA ALA A 143 -10.91 -1.88 1.06
C ALA A 143 -9.93 -1.05 1.88
N ASP A 144 -10.16 -0.92 3.19
CA ASP A 144 -9.24 -0.20 4.08
C ASP A 144 -7.87 -0.91 4.17
N LEU A 145 -7.85 -2.23 4.33
CA LEU A 145 -6.62 -3.03 4.39
C LEU A 145 -5.82 -3.01 3.08
N THR A 146 -6.47 -2.93 1.92
CA THR A 146 -5.78 -2.81 0.61
C THR A 146 -5.00 -1.50 0.44
N ARG A 147 -5.13 -0.56 1.37
CA ARG A 147 -4.30 0.66 1.40
C ARG A 147 -2.90 0.40 1.92
N ILE A 148 -2.69 -0.69 2.67
CA ILE A 148 -1.38 -1.09 3.17
C ILE A 148 -0.53 -1.59 1.99
N GLN A 149 0.72 -1.15 1.94
CA GLN A 149 1.68 -1.57 0.93
C GLN A 149 1.74 -3.11 0.82
N TRP A 150 1.70 -3.61 -0.42
CA TRP A 150 1.73 -5.03 -0.80
C TRP A 150 0.49 -5.87 -0.46
N ILE A 151 -0.59 -5.28 0.07
CA ILE A 151 -1.83 -6.02 0.31
C ILE A 151 -2.69 -6.08 -0.96
N SER A 152 -2.94 -7.31 -1.42
CA SER A 152 -3.92 -7.64 -2.45
C SER A 152 -5.32 -7.88 -1.84
N PRO A 153 -6.40 -7.95 -2.64
CA PRO A 153 -7.73 -8.31 -2.16
C PRO A 153 -7.75 -9.62 -1.35
N LEU A 154 -7.08 -10.66 -1.85
CA LEU A 154 -7.00 -11.95 -1.15
C LEU A 154 -6.27 -11.83 0.19
N ALA A 155 -5.14 -11.10 0.24
CA ALA A 155 -4.42 -10.88 1.49
C ALA A 155 -5.25 -10.06 2.50
N ALA A 156 -6.01 -9.07 2.03
CA ALA A 156 -6.94 -8.30 2.86
C ALA A 156 -8.04 -9.19 3.44
N ARG A 157 -8.63 -10.08 2.64
CA ARG A 157 -9.60 -11.08 3.11
C ARG A 157 -9.02 -11.96 4.20
N MET A 158 -7.81 -12.48 3.98
CA MET A 158 -7.13 -13.33 4.95
C MET A 158 -6.88 -12.61 6.28
N LEU A 159 -6.50 -11.33 6.24
CA LEU A 159 -6.34 -10.51 7.45
C LEU A 159 -7.66 -10.34 8.22
N VAL A 160 -8.77 -10.10 7.51
CA VAL A 160 -10.10 -10.03 8.13
C VAL A 160 -10.46 -11.36 8.80
N GLU A 161 -10.28 -12.47 8.10
CA GLU A 161 -10.56 -13.82 8.63
C GLU A 161 -9.64 -14.19 9.81
N ALA A 162 -8.42 -13.64 9.83
CA ALA A 162 -7.47 -13.77 10.94
C ALA A 162 -7.78 -12.83 12.14
N GLY A 163 -8.81 -11.99 12.05
CA GLY A 163 -9.22 -11.05 13.12
C GLY A 163 -8.50 -9.69 13.13
N PHE A 164 -7.80 -9.35 12.04
CA PHE A 164 -7.05 -8.11 11.85
C PHE A 164 -7.74 -7.22 10.81
N GLU A 165 -8.95 -6.76 11.11
CA GLU A 165 -9.84 -6.18 10.12
C GLU A 165 -9.60 -4.69 9.82
N THR A 166 -8.58 -4.07 10.43
CA THR A 166 -8.21 -2.67 10.20
C THR A 166 -6.69 -2.50 10.14
N PRO A 167 -6.17 -1.47 9.44
CA PRO A 167 -4.75 -1.16 9.44
C PRO A 167 -4.15 -0.96 10.83
N SER A 168 -4.89 -0.33 11.75
CA SER A 168 -4.43 -0.13 13.14
C SER A 168 -4.27 -1.45 13.91
N LYS A 169 -5.15 -2.44 13.67
CA LYS A 169 -4.98 -3.78 14.24
C LYS A 169 -3.74 -4.48 13.69
N VAL A 170 -3.45 -4.32 12.39
CA VAL A 170 -2.25 -4.87 11.76
C VAL A 170 -0.99 -4.19 12.31
N GLU A 171 -0.97 -2.86 12.38
CA GLU A 171 0.12 -2.06 12.95
C GLU A 171 0.48 -2.48 14.38
N SER A 172 -0.55 -2.75 15.20
CA SER A 172 -0.38 -3.09 16.62
C SER A 172 -0.16 -4.58 16.87
N ALA A 173 -0.11 -5.40 15.81
CA ALA A 173 -0.04 -6.84 15.94
C ALA A 173 1.32 -7.29 16.49
N ASN A 174 1.31 -8.35 17.33
CA ASN A 174 2.52 -9.11 17.56
C ASN A 174 2.85 -9.92 16.29
N PRO A 175 4.08 -9.85 15.73
CA PRO A 175 4.42 -10.52 14.47
C PRO A 175 4.20 -12.04 14.49
N GLU A 176 4.54 -12.70 15.60
CA GLU A 176 4.42 -14.15 15.73
C GLU A 176 2.95 -14.58 15.83
N VAL A 177 2.10 -13.78 16.48
CA VAL A 177 0.64 -14.01 16.53
C VAL A 177 0.02 -13.83 15.15
N LEU A 178 0.36 -12.76 14.43
CA LEU A 178 -0.18 -12.51 13.09
C LEU A 178 0.28 -13.57 12.09
N ASP A 179 1.57 -13.96 12.12
CA ASP A 179 2.10 -15.05 11.29
C ASP A 179 1.33 -16.35 11.51
N LYS A 180 1.12 -16.74 12.78
CA LYS A 180 0.36 -17.95 13.11
C LYS A 180 -1.09 -17.87 12.62
N ALA A 181 -1.77 -16.74 12.81
CA ALA A 181 -3.16 -16.56 12.41
C ALA A 181 -3.33 -16.61 10.88
N MET A 182 -2.47 -15.91 10.15
CA MET A 182 -2.49 -15.93 8.67
C MET A 182 -2.18 -17.31 8.11
N ASN A 183 -1.26 -18.05 8.73
CA ASN A 183 -0.94 -19.43 8.32
C ASN A 183 -2.08 -20.40 8.60
N ALA A 184 -2.79 -20.24 9.73
CA ALA A 184 -3.99 -21.02 10.03
C ALA A 184 -5.08 -20.78 8.97
N VAL A 185 -5.41 -19.51 8.69
CA VAL A 185 -6.39 -19.12 7.67
C VAL A 185 -6.03 -19.67 6.28
N ASN A 186 -4.76 -19.57 5.87
CA ASN A 186 -4.33 -20.11 4.58
C ASN A 186 -4.47 -21.64 4.51
N THR A 187 -4.14 -22.35 5.60
CA THR A 187 -4.21 -23.81 5.66
C THR A 187 -5.65 -24.30 5.64
N GLU A 188 -6.54 -23.65 6.39
CA GLU A 188 -7.96 -24.01 6.47
C GLU A 188 -8.67 -23.78 5.12
N ASN A 189 -8.38 -22.67 4.43
CA ASN A 189 -9.06 -22.30 3.20
C ASN A 189 -8.32 -22.69 1.91
N ASN A 190 -7.08 -23.17 2.02
CA ASN A 190 -6.21 -23.54 0.89
C ASN A 190 -6.04 -22.42 -0.15
N TYR A 191 -5.90 -21.16 0.29
CA TYR A 191 -5.79 -20.02 -0.64
C TYR A 191 -4.58 -20.12 -1.57
N PHE A 192 -3.43 -20.59 -1.05
CA PHE A 192 -2.26 -20.90 -1.88
C PHE A 192 -1.33 -21.92 -1.19
N LYS A 193 -0.53 -22.62 -2.00
CA LYS A 193 0.37 -23.72 -1.54
C LYS A 193 1.56 -23.26 -0.70
N GLY A 194 1.86 -21.96 -0.70
CA GLY A 194 2.98 -21.36 0.03
C GLY A 194 2.60 -20.88 1.43
N ARG A 195 3.51 -20.15 2.07
CA ARG A 195 3.24 -19.42 3.31
C ARG A 195 3.80 -18.01 3.22
N ILE A 196 3.17 -17.07 3.91
CA ILE A 196 3.77 -15.76 4.14
C ILE A 196 4.80 -15.94 5.26
N GLY A 197 6.05 -15.55 5.04
CA GLY A 197 7.09 -15.71 6.04
C GLY A 197 6.99 -14.65 7.14
N LEU A 198 7.45 -14.98 8.35
CA LEU A 198 7.52 -14.03 9.47
C LEU A 198 8.24 -12.71 9.13
N ARG A 199 9.27 -12.75 8.24
CA ARG A 199 9.94 -11.53 7.76
C ARG A 199 8.98 -10.63 6.97
N ASP A 200 8.16 -11.21 6.10
CA ASP A 200 7.17 -10.47 5.33
C ASP A 200 6.02 -9.97 6.21
N ILE A 201 5.62 -10.73 7.25
CA ILE A 201 4.68 -10.27 8.27
C ILE A 201 5.24 -9.06 9.03
N LYS A 202 6.51 -9.09 9.44
CA LYS A 202 7.16 -7.94 10.10
C LYS A 202 7.18 -6.70 9.19
N ARG A 203 7.47 -6.88 7.90
CA ARG A 203 7.41 -5.78 6.92
C ARG A 203 5.99 -5.26 6.74
N LEU A 204 4.99 -6.14 6.71
CA LEU A 204 3.58 -5.77 6.60
C LEU A 204 3.13 -4.91 7.79
N ILE A 205 3.46 -5.34 9.02
CA ILE A 205 3.16 -4.58 10.25
C ILE A 205 3.83 -3.19 10.18
N HIS A 206 5.10 -3.15 9.79
CA HIS A 206 5.82 -1.90 9.60
C HIS A 206 5.16 -0.98 8.55
N ALA A 207 4.73 -1.54 7.41
CA ALA A 207 4.04 -0.80 6.37
C ALA A 207 2.66 -0.26 6.83
N ALA A 208 1.94 -1.01 7.67
CA ALA A 208 0.64 -0.61 8.19
C ALA A 208 0.70 0.66 9.04
N LYS A 209 1.81 0.89 9.76
CA LYS A 209 2.07 2.13 10.52
C LYS A 209 1.90 3.39 9.67
N TYR A 210 2.28 3.33 8.39
CA TYR A 210 2.19 4.50 7.50
C TYR A 210 0.77 4.84 7.08
N ILE A 211 -0.23 3.98 7.34
CA ILE A 211 -1.64 4.36 7.22
C ILE A 211 -2.00 5.39 8.28
N SER A 212 -1.51 5.22 9.52
CA SER A 212 -1.75 6.16 10.62
C SER A 212 -0.90 7.43 10.53
N LEU A 213 0.28 7.36 9.91
CA LEU A 213 1.21 8.50 9.83
C LEU A 213 0.96 9.43 8.63
N TRP A 214 0.47 8.93 7.50
CA TRP A 214 0.41 9.69 6.24
C TRP A 214 -1.01 10.06 5.79
N TYR A 215 -2.06 9.58 6.47
CA TYR A 215 -3.46 9.85 6.13
C TYR A 215 -4.19 10.61 7.23
#